data_AF-A0AAQ3JMF3-F1
#
_entry.id   AF-A0AAQ3JMF3-F1
#
_cell.length_a   1.000
_cell.length_b   1.000
_cell.length_c   1.000
_cell.angle_alpha   90.00
_cell.angle_beta   90.00
_cell.angle_gamma   90.00
#
_symmetry.space_group_name_H-M   'P 1'
#
loop_
_entity.id
_entity.type
_entity.pdbx_description
1 polymer ?
#
loop_
_entity_poly.entity_id
_entity_poly.type
_entity_poly.pdbx_seq_one_letter_code
_entity_poly.pdbx_strand_id
1 'polypeptide(L)'
;MNITGSGNLVLFDQNGIPIWQSFDHPADTLVLGQRLRGGQRVVANKTMAEWTTGQVYITVLSDGLYAFAGFNPPQQYYPNTIASTTGNNSAYMNYLNGGLEIFTGSANGTIALPSASSVQFMRLEFDGRLRVYDWNQSLGWQAIYDVLKLDVCDFPLVCGEYGICSYGECTCPRGEDESSTTFFQQVDINLPSRVQGIDEEESCKQACLNNCSCKAALFQYGEKVSNGDCYLLSELFSLKKNEPLNTHYNSTAYIKVQIPTAPSPNSAPSANKKGAGIGVIVSIIGAVLFAFFIGGIIIVLLRRKKAIEEEEDDFRQVPGMPTRFTFEELKLATDNFCKKLGERLRQLVVFITSSW
;
A
#
# COMPACT_ATOMS: atom_id res chain seq x y z
N MET A 1 31.53 -3.25 -12.05
CA MET A 1 30.12 -2.81 -12.19
C MET A 1 29.83 -2.58 -13.67
N ASN A 2 28.72 -3.09 -14.18
CA ASN A 2 28.29 -2.93 -15.58
C ASN A 2 26.78 -2.69 -15.65
N ILE A 3 26.31 -1.91 -16.63
CA ILE A 3 24.88 -1.79 -16.96
C ILE A 3 24.67 -2.46 -18.32
N THR A 4 23.79 -3.46 -18.38
CA THR A 4 23.47 -4.15 -19.63
C THR A 4 22.62 -3.29 -20.55
N GLY A 5 22.53 -3.65 -21.84
CA GLY A 5 21.62 -2.99 -22.79
C GLY A 5 20.14 -3.09 -22.42
N SER A 6 19.77 -4.01 -21.53
CA SER A 6 18.42 -4.16 -20.96
C SER A 6 18.19 -3.33 -19.69
N GLY A 7 19.19 -2.57 -19.21
CA GLY A 7 19.09 -1.77 -18.00
C GLY A 7 19.37 -2.52 -16.70
N ASN A 8 19.90 -3.76 -16.76
CA ASN A 8 20.30 -4.50 -15.57
C ASN A 8 21.66 -3.98 -15.06
N LEU A 9 21.71 -3.50 -13.82
CA LEU A 9 22.94 -3.11 -13.15
C LEU A 9 23.54 -4.33 -12.46
N VAL A 10 24.72 -4.77 -12.90
CA VAL A 10 25.39 -5.98 -12.41
C VAL A 10 26.72 -5.61 -11.73
N LEU A 11 26.90 -6.12 -10.52
CA LEU A 11 28.16 -6.05 -9.78
C LEU A 11 28.92 -7.37 -9.95
N PHE A 12 30.22 -7.27 -10.15
CA PHE A 12 31.10 -8.41 -10.37
C PHE A 12 32.19 -8.42 -9.31
N ASP A 13 32.63 -9.61 -8.94
CA ASP A 13 33.85 -9.78 -8.14
C ASP A 13 35.12 -9.52 -8.98
N GLN A 14 36.27 -9.70 -8.36
CA GLN A 14 37.58 -9.55 -9.00
C GLN A 14 37.86 -10.57 -10.12
N ASN A 15 37.12 -11.69 -10.16
CA ASN A 15 37.23 -12.74 -11.19
C ASN A 15 36.23 -12.54 -12.33
N GLY A 16 35.41 -11.49 -12.30
CA GLY A 16 34.36 -11.25 -13.28
C GLY A 16 33.09 -12.10 -13.07
N ILE A 17 32.88 -12.66 -11.89
CA ILE A 17 31.67 -13.41 -11.53
C ILE A 17 30.59 -12.43 -11.03
N PRO A 18 29.34 -12.46 -11.56
CA PRO A 18 28.25 -11.66 -11.03
C PRO A 18 27.95 -12.02 -9.57
N ILE A 19 27.99 -11.03 -8.68
CA ILE A 19 27.68 -11.20 -7.24
C ILE A 19 26.37 -10.52 -6.82
N TRP A 20 25.87 -9.60 -7.64
CA TRP A 20 24.61 -8.89 -7.41
C TRP A 20 24.07 -8.34 -8.73
N GLN A 21 22.75 -8.28 -8.87
CA GLN A 21 22.11 -7.62 -10.01
C GLN A 21 20.81 -6.92 -9.60
N SER A 22 20.51 -5.78 -10.24
CA SER A 22 19.30 -5.00 -9.91
C SER A 22 18.01 -5.74 -10.26
N PHE A 23 18.03 -6.62 -11.27
CA PHE A 23 16.86 -7.39 -11.67
C PHE A 23 16.34 -8.34 -10.59
N ASP A 24 17.20 -8.75 -9.64
CA ASP A 24 16.80 -9.58 -8.49
C ASP A 24 16.15 -8.78 -7.35
N HIS A 25 16.02 -7.45 -7.51
CA HIS A 25 15.41 -6.54 -6.54
C HIS A 25 14.40 -5.60 -7.23
N PRO A 26 13.26 -6.14 -7.70
CA PRO A 26 12.23 -5.34 -8.35
C PRO A 26 11.65 -4.29 -7.37
N ALA A 27 11.31 -3.12 -7.92
CA ALA A 27 10.60 -2.06 -7.22
C ALA A 27 9.13 -2.03 -7.66
N ASP A 28 8.67 -0.95 -8.28
CA ASP A 28 7.34 -0.80 -8.88
C ASP A 28 7.30 -1.18 -10.38
N THR A 29 8.47 -1.39 -10.98
CA THR A 29 8.64 -1.49 -12.44
C THR A 29 9.36 -2.78 -12.82
N LEU A 30 8.88 -3.41 -13.90
CA LEU A 30 9.51 -4.52 -14.60
C LEU A 30 9.88 -4.09 -16.02
N VAL A 31 11.07 -4.47 -16.47
CA VAL A 31 11.55 -4.20 -17.85
C VAL A 31 11.60 -5.48 -18.68
N LEU A 32 11.63 -5.33 -20.01
CA LEU A 32 11.75 -6.46 -20.93
C LEU A 32 13.00 -7.31 -20.61
N GLY A 33 12.78 -8.63 -20.53
CA GLY A 33 13.80 -9.62 -20.16
C GLY A 33 13.97 -9.82 -18.66
N GLN A 34 13.32 -9.03 -17.81
CA GLN A 34 13.36 -9.23 -16.36
C GLN A 34 12.51 -10.43 -15.93
N ARG A 35 13.02 -11.17 -14.95
CA ARG A 35 12.33 -12.30 -14.31
C ARG A 35 11.91 -11.93 -12.90
N LEU A 36 10.65 -12.20 -12.57
CA LEU A 36 10.13 -12.15 -11.21
C LEU A 36 10.01 -13.59 -10.67
N ARG A 37 10.82 -13.94 -9.68
CA ARG A 37 10.83 -15.26 -9.03
C ARG A 37 9.76 -15.35 -7.94
N GLY A 38 9.33 -16.56 -7.63
CA GLY A 38 8.42 -16.84 -6.53
C GLY A 38 8.90 -16.22 -5.22
N GLY A 39 8.00 -15.49 -4.55
CA GLY A 39 8.30 -14.75 -3.31
C GLY A 39 8.83 -13.32 -3.50
N GLN A 40 9.29 -12.95 -4.69
CA GLN A 40 9.58 -11.54 -5.01
C GLN A 40 8.28 -10.77 -5.28
N ARG A 41 8.30 -9.47 -4.99
CA ARG A 41 7.14 -8.59 -5.14
C ARG A 41 7.49 -7.39 -6.01
N VAL A 42 6.63 -7.07 -6.96
CA VAL A 42 6.58 -5.74 -7.56
C VAL A 42 5.61 -4.93 -6.71
N VAL A 43 6.10 -3.88 -6.07
CA VAL A 43 5.34 -3.09 -5.09
C VAL A 43 5.06 -1.72 -5.67
N ALA A 44 3.80 -1.33 -5.72
CA ALA A 44 3.40 -0.03 -6.24
C ALA A 44 4.13 1.10 -5.49
N ASN A 45 4.55 2.13 -6.22
CA ASN A 45 5.13 3.30 -5.56
C ASN A 45 4.06 4.04 -4.74
N LYS A 46 4.48 4.66 -3.63
CA LYS A 46 3.64 5.54 -2.82
C LYS A 46 3.62 6.95 -3.45
N THR A 47 2.46 7.60 -3.51
CA THR A 47 2.30 9.04 -3.83
C THR A 47 1.21 9.66 -2.94
N MET A 48 1.02 10.98 -2.81
CA MET A 48 1.94 12.07 -2.41
C MET A 48 1.60 12.60 -0.99
N ALA A 49 0.64 11.99 -0.30
CA ALA A 49 0.23 12.32 1.06
C ALA A 49 0.25 11.01 1.84
N GLU A 50 1.39 10.68 2.46
CA GLU A 50 1.69 9.47 3.24
C GLU A 50 0.47 8.68 3.75
N TRP A 51 -0.07 7.78 2.91
CA TRP A 51 -0.93 6.71 3.39
C TRP A 51 -0.01 5.61 3.92
N THR A 52 -0.02 5.42 5.24
CA THR A 52 0.79 4.42 5.95
C THR A 52 0.21 3.01 5.93
N THR A 53 -0.83 2.72 5.13
CA THR A 53 -1.56 1.46 5.24
C THR A 53 -1.97 0.90 3.88
N GLY A 54 -1.52 -0.33 3.61
CA GLY A 54 -1.80 -1.12 2.41
C GLY A 54 -0.78 -1.04 1.28
N GLN A 55 0.19 -1.97 1.24
CA GLN A 55 1.05 -2.13 0.07
C GLN A 55 0.26 -2.86 -1.02
N VAL A 56 0.08 -2.22 -2.18
CA VAL A 56 -0.37 -2.92 -3.38
C VAL A 56 0.84 -3.59 -4.02
N TYR A 57 0.77 -4.89 -4.23
CA TYR A 57 1.87 -5.62 -4.83
C TYR A 57 1.39 -6.77 -5.70
N ILE A 58 2.25 -7.16 -6.62
CA ILE A 58 2.10 -8.32 -7.48
C ILE A 58 3.21 -9.31 -7.20
N THR A 59 2.86 -10.59 -7.14
CA THR A 59 3.78 -11.69 -6.86
C THR A 59 3.40 -12.93 -7.66
N VAL A 60 4.39 -13.76 -7.94
CA VAL A 60 4.18 -15.12 -8.44
C VAL A 60 4.20 -16.06 -7.23
N LEU A 61 3.20 -16.95 -7.14
CA LEU A 61 3.14 -18.03 -6.16
C LEU A 61 3.27 -19.38 -6.90
N SER A 62 3.28 -20.49 -6.16
CA SER A 62 3.50 -21.84 -6.70
C SER A 62 2.51 -22.28 -7.80
N ASP A 63 1.36 -21.63 -7.86
CA ASP A 63 0.22 -21.99 -8.69
C ASP A 63 -0.31 -20.81 -9.55
N GLY A 64 0.41 -19.70 -9.64
CA GLY A 64 -0.04 -18.60 -10.50
C GLY A 64 0.54 -17.23 -10.23
N LEU A 65 -0.04 -16.24 -10.91
CA LEU A 65 0.21 -14.82 -10.71
C LEU A 65 -0.91 -14.19 -9.89
N TYR A 66 -0.55 -13.40 -8.88
CA TYR A 66 -1.49 -12.80 -7.96
C TYR A 66 -1.18 -11.34 -7.70
N ALA A 67 -2.24 -10.56 -7.45
CA ALA A 67 -2.13 -9.21 -6.93
C ALA A 67 -2.87 -9.09 -5.60
N PHE A 68 -2.24 -8.38 -4.67
CA PHE A 68 -2.72 -8.16 -3.31
C PHE A 68 -2.69 -6.68 -2.95
N ALA A 69 -3.62 -6.28 -2.11
CA ALA A 69 -3.68 -4.93 -1.56
C ALA A 69 -4.05 -4.98 -0.07
N GLY A 70 -3.57 -3.98 0.67
CA GLY A 70 -4.14 -3.68 1.97
C GLY A 70 -3.67 -4.52 3.13
N PHE A 71 -4.68 -5.03 3.81
CA PHE A 71 -4.78 -5.62 5.14
C PHE A 71 -3.59 -6.46 5.60
N ASN A 72 -3.56 -6.74 6.90
CA ASN A 72 -2.80 -7.84 7.47
C ASN A 72 -3.80 -8.89 7.97
N PRO A 73 -4.03 -9.97 7.21
CA PRO A 73 -3.33 -10.46 6.01
C PRO A 73 -3.68 -9.69 4.71
N PRO A 74 -2.79 -9.61 3.70
CA PRO A 74 -3.09 -8.92 2.45
C PRO A 74 -4.29 -9.50 1.71
N GLN A 75 -5.16 -8.64 1.19
CA GLN A 75 -6.34 -9.08 0.44
C GLN A 75 -5.97 -9.30 -1.03
N GLN A 76 -6.30 -10.48 -1.55
CA GLN A 76 -6.17 -10.77 -2.97
C GLN A 76 -7.26 -10.04 -3.76
N TYR A 77 -6.88 -9.37 -4.84
CA TYR A 77 -7.83 -8.73 -5.78
C TYR A 77 -7.67 -9.21 -7.22
N TYR A 78 -6.59 -9.90 -7.54
CA TYR A 78 -6.37 -10.52 -8.85
C TYR A 78 -5.79 -11.92 -8.68
N PRO A 79 -6.52 -12.97 -9.09
CA PRO A 79 -5.97 -14.30 -9.31
C PRO A 79 -5.80 -14.63 -10.80
N ASN A 80 -4.66 -15.18 -11.16
CA ASN A 80 -4.44 -15.88 -12.42
C ASN A 80 -3.79 -17.23 -12.12
N THR A 81 -4.65 -18.20 -11.83
CA THR A 81 -4.28 -19.56 -11.44
C THR A 81 -3.91 -20.40 -12.66
N ILE A 82 -2.81 -21.14 -12.53
CA ILE A 82 -2.29 -22.06 -13.53
C ILE A 82 -2.23 -23.42 -12.86
N ALA A 83 -2.97 -24.40 -13.41
CA ALA A 83 -3.11 -25.72 -12.80
C ALA A 83 -1.75 -26.36 -12.53
N SER A 84 -1.32 -26.36 -11.27
CA SER A 84 -0.08 -26.96 -10.81
C SER A 84 -0.36 -28.23 -10.01
N THR A 85 0.27 -29.33 -10.39
CA THR A 85 0.15 -30.62 -9.70
C THR A 85 1.29 -30.84 -8.69
N THR A 86 2.25 -29.91 -8.64
CA THR A 86 3.44 -29.99 -7.79
C THR A 86 3.57 -28.70 -6.99
N GLY A 87 3.53 -28.78 -5.65
CA GLY A 87 3.72 -27.64 -4.75
C GLY A 87 5.16 -27.10 -4.70
N ASN A 88 5.92 -27.20 -5.78
CA ASN A 88 7.30 -26.75 -5.83
C ASN A 88 7.36 -25.21 -5.92
N ASN A 89 8.15 -24.60 -5.03
CA ASN A 89 8.42 -23.16 -4.98
C ASN A 89 9.27 -22.62 -6.16
N SER A 90 9.34 -23.32 -7.29
CA SER A 90 10.12 -22.93 -8.46
C SER A 90 9.35 -22.04 -9.44
N ALA A 91 8.24 -21.45 -9.01
CA ALA A 91 7.44 -20.60 -9.88
C ALA A 91 8.15 -19.28 -10.19
N TYR A 92 8.01 -18.79 -11.42
CA TYR A 92 8.54 -17.49 -11.84
C TYR A 92 7.77 -16.96 -13.05
N MET A 93 7.90 -15.67 -13.30
CA MET A 93 7.39 -15.00 -14.49
C MET A 93 8.52 -14.30 -15.24
N ASN A 94 8.53 -14.40 -16.57
CA ASN A 94 9.35 -13.57 -17.43
C ASN A 94 8.49 -12.51 -18.12
N TYR A 95 8.94 -11.25 -18.10
CA TYR A 95 8.38 -10.23 -18.97
C TYR A 95 9.15 -10.22 -20.29
N LEU A 96 8.49 -10.64 -21.37
CA LEU A 96 9.07 -10.73 -22.71
C LEU A 96 8.30 -9.84 -23.68
N ASN A 97 8.91 -9.61 -24.85
CA ASN A 97 8.24 -8.85 -25.90
C ASN A 97 7.00 -9.60 -26.40
N GLY A 98 5.83 -8.99 -26.24
CA GLY A 98 4.54 -9.59 -26.63
C GLY A 98 3.87 -10.44 -25.56
N GLY A 99 4.45 -10.63 -24.37
CA GLY A 99 3.75 -11.36 -23.31
C GLY A 99 4.45 -11.49 -21.96
N LEU A 100 3.68 -11.87 -20.95
CA LEU A 100 4.17 -12.42 -19.69
C LEU A 100 4.08 -13.94 -19.73
N GLU A 101 5.20 -14.62 -19.58
CA GLU A 101 5.24 -16.07 -19.44
C GLU A 101 5.35 -16.43 -17.97
N ILE A 102 4.40 -17.21 -17.47
CA ILE A 102 4.32 -17.63 -16.07
C ILE A 102 4.55 -19.14 -16.03
N PHE A 103 5.50 -19.57 -15.20
CA PHE A 103 5.86 -20.96 -15.01
C PHE A 103 5.56 -21.38 -13.57
N THR A 104 4.88 -22.51 -13.40
CA THR A 104 4.39 -23.04 -12.12
C THR A 104 4.83 -24.50 -11.95
N GLY A 105 6.14 -24.77 -11.94
CA GLY A 105 6.74 -26.10 -11.67
C GLY A 105 6.42 -27.20 -12.70
N SER A 106 5.14 -27.52 -12.89
CA SER A 106 4.56 -28.51 -13.80
C SER A 106 3.79 -27.90 -14.98
N ALA A 107 3.43 -26.61 -14.94
CA ALA A 107 2.61 -25.97 -15.97
C ALA A 107 3.06 -24.55 -16.31
N ASN A 108 2.57 -24.06 -17.46
CA ASN A 108 2.95 -22.77 -18.02
C ASN A 108 1.67 -22.03 -18.44
N GLY A 109 1.64 -20.72 -18.25
CA GLY A 109 0.60 -19.85 -18.80
C GLY A 109 1.21 -18.60 -19.42
N THR A 110 0.45 -17.96 -20.30
CA THR A 110 0.90 -16.75 -21.00
C THR A 110 -0.20 -15.69 -20.98
N ILE A 111 0.17 -14.47 -20.61
CA ILE A 111 -0.67 -13.28 -20.80
C ILE A 111 -0.13 -12.55 -22.03
N ALA A 112 -0.93 -12.50 -23.10
CA ALA A 112 -0.56 -11.78 -24.31
C ALA A 112 -0.56 -10.26 -24.06
N LEU A 113 0.51 -9.59 -24.50
CA LEU A 113 0.70 -8.14 -24.39
C LEU A 113 0.96 -7.52 -25.77
N PRO A 114 0.75 -6.19 -25.93
CA PRO A 114 1.20 -5.50 -27.12
C PRO A 114 2.72 -5.60 -27.29
N SER A 115 3.17 -5.99 -28.48
CA SER A 115 4.59 -6.03 -28.80
C SER A 115 5.21 -4.63 -28.72
N ALA A 116 6.39 -4.56 -28.10
CA ALA A 116 7.15 -3.32 -27.97
C ALA A 116 7.58 -2.80 -29.34
N SER A 117 7.24 -1.53 -29.60
CA SER A 117 7.68 -0.83 -30.83
C SER A 117 9.10 -0.27 -30.66
N SER A 118 9.47 0.08 -29.43
CA SER A 118 10.77 0.61 -29.05
C SER A 118 11.13 0.21 -27.61
N VAL A 119 11.18 1.18 -26.69
CA VAL A 119 11.36 0.93 -25.26
C VAL A 119 9.98 0.74 -24.63
N GLN A 120 9.83 -0.40 -23.96
CA GLN A 120 8.61 -0.76 -23.24
C GLN A 120 8.96 -1.23 -21.84
N PHE A 121 8.16 -0.81 -20.86
CA PHE A 121 8.24 -1.32 -19.49
C PHE A 121 6.84 -1.53 -18.94
N MET A 122 6.76 -2.27 -17.84
CA MET A 122 5.54 -2.51 -17.11
C MET A 122 5.67 -1.96 -15.69
N ARG A 123 4.64 -1.29 -15.19
CA ARG A 123 4.66 -0.67 -13.87
C ARG A 123 3.37 -0.92 -13.12
N LEU A 124 3.51 -1.30 -11.84
CA LEU A 124 2.41 -1.38 -10.92
C LEU A 124 2.15 0.01 -10.35
N GLU A 125 1.01 0.58 -10.69
CA GLU A 125 0.62 1.91 -10.26
C GLU A 125 -0.09 1.88 -8.91
N PHE A 126 -0.13 3.03 -8.23
CA PHE A 126 -0.71 3.16 -6.89
C PHE A 126 -2.20 2.81 -6.83
N ASP A 127 -2.91 2.83 -7.95
CA ASP A 127 -4.32 2.42 -8.05
C ASP A 127 -4.50 0.89 -8.17
N GLY A 128 -3.39 0.14 -8.18
CA GLY A 128 -3.35 -1.32 -8.29
C GLY A 128 -3.43 -1.86 -9.71
N ARG A 129 -3.36 -0.99 -10.73
CA ARG A 129 -3.27 -1.41 -12.12
C ARG A 129 -1.83 -1.69 -12.51
N LEU A 130 -1.62 -2.83 -13.16
CA LEU A 130 -0.36 -3.15 -13.81
C LEU A 130 -0.45 -2.68 -15.26
N ARG A 131 0.25 -1.60 -15.58
CA ARG A 131 0.19 -0.95 -16.90
C ARG A 131 1.46 -1.20 -17.71
N VAL A 132 1.29 -1.43 -19.00
CA VAL A 132 2.39 -1.42 -19.97
C VAL A 132 2.54 -0.01 -20.53
N TYR A 133 3.76 0.51 -20.47
CA TYR A 133 4.14 1.80 -21.03
C TYR A 133 5.03 1.61 -22.24
N ASP A 134 4.70 2.27 -23.35
CA ASP A 134 5.51 2.30 -24.57
C ASP A 134 5.90 3.74 -24.89
N TRP A 135 7.12 3.93 -25.38
CA TRP A 135 7.62 5.28 -25.70
C TRP A 135 7.10 5.77 -27.05
N ASN A 136 6.38 6.88 -27.02
CA ASN A 136 5.99 7.62 -28.22
C ASN A 136 6.89 8.85 -28.40
N GLN A 137 7.45 9.06 -29.59
CA GLN A 137 8.35 10.20 -29.86
C GLN A 137 7.67 11.57 -29.69
N SER A 138 6.37 11.67 -29.96
CA SER A 138 5.61 12.92 -29.91
C SER A 138 4.93 13.16 -28.56
N LEU A 139 4.46 12.08 -27.91
CA LEU A 139 3.65 12.15 -26.68
C LEU A 139 4.39 11.69 -25.42
N GLY A 140 5.64 11.21 -25.55
CA GLY A 140 6.40 10.61 -24.46
C GLY A 140 5.85 9.24 -24.05
N TRP A 141 6.00 8.89 -22.77
CA TRP A 141 5.49 7.62 -22.23
C TRP A 141 3.97 7.57 -22.26
N GLN A 142 3.42 6.51 -22.85
CA GLN A 142 1.98 6.27 -22.92
C GLN A 142 1.65 4.94 -22.26
N ALA A 143 0.64 4.93 -21.38
CA ALA A 143 0.07 3.69 -20.87
C ALA A 143 -0.80 3.08 -21.97
N ILE A 144 -0.31 2.02 -22.61
CA ILE A 144 -0.94 1.41 -23.79
C ILE A 144 -1.77 0.16 -23.46
N TYR A 145 -1.62 -0.40 -22.26
CA TYR A 145 -2.30 -1.64 -21.88
C TYR A 145 -2.46 -1.77 -20.37
N ASP A 146 -3.61 -2.30 -19.95
CA ASP A 146 -3.84 -2.79 -18.58
C ASP A 146 -3.78 -4.32 -18.58
N VAL A 147 -2.82 -4.87 -17.85
CA VAL A 147 -2.51 -6.31 -17.84
C VAL A 147 -3.57 -7.11 -17.10
N LEU A 148 -4.14 -6.55 -16.02
CA LEU A 148 -5.03 -7.29 -15.12
C LEU A 148 -6.45 -7.42 -15.69
N LYS A 149 -6.86 -6.51 -16.59
CA LYS A 149 -8.16 -6.53 -17.29
C LYS A 149 -9.37 -6.69 -16.37
N LEU A 150 -9.27 -6.14 -15.16
CA LEU A 150 -10.37 -6.13 -14.20
C LEU A 150 -11.39 -5.03 -14.53
N ASP A 151 -12.63 -5.20 -14.07
CA ASP A 151 -13.61 -4.12 -14.09
C ASP A 151 -13.10 -2.94 -13.25
N VAL A 152 -13.54 -1.72 -13.57
CA VAL A 152 -13.08 -0.50 -12.90
C VAL A 152 -13.30 -0.60 -11.38
N CYS A 153 -14.41 -1.19 -10.95
CA CYS A 153 -14.75 -1.33 -9.54
C CYS A 153 -14.12 -2.53 -8.84
N ASP A 154 -13.38 -3.38 -9.55
CA ASP A 154 -12.66 -4.51 -8.97
C ASP A 154 -11.24 -4.11 -8.49
N PHE A 155 -10.80 -2.89 -8.82
CA PHE A 155 -9.56 -2.34 -8.29
C PHE A 155 -9.75 -1.80 -6.87
N PRO A 156 -8.87 -2.16 -5.92
CA PRO A 156 -9.07 -1.87 -4.50
C PRO A 156 -9.03 -0.37 -4.19
N LEU A 157 -8.36 0.46 -4.99
CA LEU A 157 -8.11 1.87 -4.65
C LEU A 157 -8.82 2.88 -5.57
N VAL A 158 -9.75 2.41 -6.43
CA VAL A 158 -10.43 3.26 -7.43
C VAL A 158 -11.21 4.45 -6.85
N CYS A 159 -11.84 4.30 -5.69
CA CYS A 159 -12.64 5.33 -5.02
C CYS A 159 -12.02 5.81 -3.69
N GLY A 160 -10.81 5.36 -3.36
CA GLY A 160 -10.15 5.65 -2.09
C GLY A 160 -10.80 4.96 -0.89
N GLU A 161 -10.38 5.35 0.32
CA GLU A 161 -10.93 4.76 1.55
C GLU A 161 -12.43 5.06 1.70
N TYR A 162 -13.20 4.04 2.11
CA TYR A 162 -14.66 4.09 2.31
C TYR A 162 -15.49 4.40 1.05
N GLY A 163 -14.88 4.69 -0.09
CA GLY A 163 -15.59 5.11 -1.31
C GLY A 163 -16.24 3.95 -2.05
N ILE A 164 -17.52 4.09 -2.39
CA ILE A 164 -18.31 3.06 -3.07
C ILE A 164 -18.26 3.25 -4.60
N CYS A 165 -17.72 2.27 -5.30
CA CYS A 165 -17.69 2.20 -6.76
C CYS A 165 -18.95 1.49 -7.31
N SER A 166 -19.65 2.17 -8.21
CA SER A 166 -20.74 1.61 -9.01
C SER A 166 -20.58 2.06 -10.45
N TYR A 167 -20.39 1.13 -11.38
CA TYR A 167 -20.18 1.44 -12.81
C TYR A 167 -19.05 2.45 -13.08
N GLY A 168 -18.01 2.45 -12.23
CA GLY A 168 -16.89 3.39 -12.30
C GLY A 168 -17.13 4.76 -11.65
N GLU A 169 -18.33 5.02 -11.14
CA GLU A 169 -18.64 6.21 -10.36
C GLU A 169 -18.44 5.97 -8.87
N CYS A 170 -17.83 6.95 -8.20
CA CYS A 170 -17.54 6.90 -6.77
C CYS A 170 -18.59 7.68 -5.96
N THR A 171 -19.15 7.04 -4.96
CA THR A 171 -20.11 7.63 -4.01
C THR A 171 -19.69 7.39 -2.57
N CYS A 172 -20.11 8.26 -1.65
CA CYS A 172 -19.89 8.03 -0.23
C CYS A 172 -20.96 7.10 0.35
N PRO A 173 -20.63 6.28 1.37
CA PRO A 173 -21.63 5.54 2.14
C PRO A 173 -22.68 6.50 2.70
N ARG A 174 -23.96 6.18 2.51
CA ARG A 174 -25.08 6.96 3.05
C ARG A 174 -25.60 6.29 4.33
N GLY A 175 -25.95 7.12 5.31
CA GLY A 175 -26.62 6.68 6.53
C GLY A 175 -28.03 6.15 6.25
N GLU A 176 -28.55 5.42 7.23
CA GLU A 176 -29.75 4.57 7.21
C GLU A 176 -31.09 5.31 7.09
N ASP A 177 -31.20 6.34 6.23
CA ASP A 177 -32.47 7.03 5.97
C ASP A 177 -33.11 6.71 4.61
N GLU A 178 -32.42 6.03 3.69
CA GLU A 178 -33.06 5.54 2.45
C GLU A 178 -32.48 4.21 1.98
N SER A 179 -33.24 3.15 2.27
CA SER A 179 -33.11 1.78 1.72
C SER A 179 -31.86 0.99 2.14
N SER A 180 -32.11 -0.25 2.55
CA SER A 180 -31.13 -1.30 2.83
C SER A 180 -30.03 -1.36 1.76
N THR A 181 -28.88 -0.79 2.05
CA THR A 181 -27.75 -0.84 1.13
C THR A 181 -26.83 -2.00 1.50
N THR A 182 -27.04 -3.13 0.82
CA THR A 182 -26.17 -4.31 0.87
C THR A 182 -24.93 -4.05 0.03
N PHE A 183 -23.74 -4.07 0.64
CA PHE A 183 -22.50 -3.79 -0.06
C PHE A 183 -21.45 -4.90 0.13
N PHE A 184 -20.58 -5.03 -0.89
CA PHE A 184 -19.33 -5.81 -1.01
C PHE A 184 -19.41 -7.27 -1.43
N GLN A 185 -18.73 -7.51 -2.56
CA GLN A 185 -18.18 -8.79 -2.99
C GLN A 185 -16.71 -8.88 -2.58
N GLN A 186 -16.30 -10.05 -2.10
CA GLN A 186 -14.91 -10.45 -1.98
C GLN A 186 -14.69 -11.68 -2.87
N VAL A 187 -13.65 -11.65 -3.71
CA VAL A 187 -13.24 -12.80 -4.52
C VAL A 187 -12.30 -13.67 -3.67
N ASP A 188 -12.84 -14.84 -3.31
CA ASP A 188 -12.21 -16.07 -2.82
C ASP A 188 -11.93 -16.28 -1.30
N ILE A 189 -12.94 -16.86 -0.64
CA ILE A 189 -13.09 -17.95 0.37
C ILE A 189 -11.94 -18.37 1.33
N ASN A 190 -10.73 -17.83 1.27
CA ASN A 190 -9.64 -18.21 2.19
C ASN A 190 -8.93 -17.00 2.82
N LEU A 191 -9.69 -16.01 3.33
CA LEU A 191 -9.09 -14.92 4.09
C LEU A 191 -9.00 -15.20 5.61
N PRO A 192 -7.84 -14.94 6.25
CA PRO A 192 -7.66 -15.02 7.70
C PRO A 192 -8.49 -14.04 8.55
N SER A 193 -9.33 -13.19 7.94
CA SER A 193 -10.23 -12.25 8.64
C SER A 193 -11.59 -12.86 8.99
N ARG A 194 -11.87 -14.10 8.57
CA ARG A 194 -13.10 -14.82 8.92
C ARG A 194 -13.11 -15.14 10.41
N VAL A 195 -14.13 -14.70 11.12
CA VAL A 195 -14.30 -15.02 12.54
C VAL A 195 -14.98 -16.37 12.67
N GLN A 196 -14.26 -17.35 13.22
CA GLN A 196 -14.85 -18.67 13.49
C GLN A 196 -15.88 -18.57 14.62
N GLY A 197 -17.01 -19.27 14.46
CA GLY A 197 -18.06 -19.35 15.48
C GLY A 197 -19.03 -18.17 15.51
N ILE A 198 -18.99 -17.28 14.52
CA ILE A 198 -20.01 -16.24 14.31
C ILE A 198 -20.69 -16.47 12.97
N ASP A 199 -21.92 -16.97 13.02
CA ASP A 199 -22.77 -17.31 11.88
C ASP A 199 -24.05 -16.48 11.80
N GLU A 200 -24.25 -15.57 12.76
CA GLU A 200 -25.36 -14.62 12.83
C GLU A 200 -24.90 -13.18 12.54
N GLU A 201 -25.73 -12.46 11.80
CA GLU A 201 -25.46 -11.09 11.36
C GLU A 201 -25.27 -10.11 12.52
N GLU A 202 -26.14 -10.16 13.53
CA GLU A 202 -26.06 -9.24 14.68
C GLU A 202 -24.83 -9.51 15.54
N SER A 203 -24.50 -10.79 15.75
CA SER A 203 -23.28 -11.20 16.44
C SER A 203 -22.02 -10.70 15.71
N CYS A 204 -22.04 -10.68 14.36
CA CYS A 204 -20.95 -10.13 13.56
C CYS A 204 -20.78 -8.61 13.75
N LYS A 205 -21.89 -7.86 13.80
CA LYS A 205 -21.85 -6.42 14.13
C LYS A 205 -21.27 -6.18 15.51
N GLN A 206 -21.76 -6.89 16.51
CA GLN A 206 -21.32 -6.74 17.90
C GLN A 206 -19.82 -7.07 18.05
N ALA A 207 -19.32 -8.08 17.33
CA ALA A 207 -17.89 -8.40 17.32
C ALA A 207 -17.04 -7.22 16.82
N CYS A 208 -17.48 -6.49 15.77
CA CYS A 208 -16.80 -5.29 15.32
C CYS A 208 -16.93 -4.11 16.29
N LEU A 209 -18.11 -3.92 16.90
CA LEU A 209 -18.32 -2.87 17.89
C LEU A 209 -17.39 -3.03 19.10
N ASN A 210 -17.21 -4.26 19.56
CA ASN A 210 -16.34 -4.62 20.69
C ASN A 210 -14.84 -4.65 20.33
N ASN A 211 -14.48 -4.58 19.05
CA ASN A 211 -13.10 -4.53 18.59
C ASN A 211 -12.69 -3.08 18.24
N CYS A 212 -11.76 -2.51 19.00
CA CYS A 212 -11.29 -1.13 18.78
C CYS A 212 -10.60 -0.92 17.43
N SER A 213 -9.97 -1.97 16.87
CA SER A 213 -9.29 -1.91 15.58
C SER A 213 -10.22 -2.16 14.40
N CYS A 214 -11.45 -2.66 14.64
CA CYS A 214 -12.41 -2.93 13.58
C CYS A 214 -13.07 -1.63 13.09
N LYS A 215 -13.03 -1.43 11.78
CA LYS A 215 -13.69 -0.34 11.05
C LYS A 215 -14.98 -0.79 10.36
N ALA A 216 -15.09 -2.05 9.96
CA ALA A 216 -16.35 -2.62 9.46
C ALA A 216 -16.48 -4.13 9.68
N ALA A 217 -17.74 -4.58 9.75
CA ALA A 217 -18.12 -5.98 9.67
C ALA A 217 -18.73 -6.28 8.30
N LEU A 218 -18.33 -7.39 7.67
CA LEU A 218 -19.00 -7.96 6.50
C LEU A 218 -19.66 -9.26 6.89
N PHE A 219 -20.90 -9.45 6.43
CA PHE A 219 -21.66 -10.66 6.65
C PHE A 219 -22.14 -11.23 5.32
N GLN A 220 -21.59 -12.38 4.94
CA GLN A 220 -21.92 -13.09 3.70
C GLN A 220 -22.85 -14.26 4.02
N TYR A 221 -23.88 -14.49 3.21
CA TYR A 221 -24.83 -15.58 3.43
C TYR A 221 -25.44 -16.07 2.12
N GLY A 222 -25.82 -17.35 2.07
CA GLY A 222 -26.51 -17.94 0.93
C GLY A 222 -28.01 -17.64 0.94
N GLU A 223 -28.83 -18.68 0.81
CA GLU A 223 -30.30 -18.56 0.90
C GLU A 223 -30.80 -18.32 2.33
N LYS A 224 -30.08 -18.83 3.34
CA LYS A 224 -30.43 -18.66 4.76
C LYS A 224 -29.43 -17.73 5.43
N VAL A 225 -29.95 -16.72 6.13
CA VAL A 225 -29.15 -15.76 6.90
C VAL A 225 -28.46 -16.43 8.11
N SER A 226 -29.04 -17.49 8.67
CA SER A 226 -28.58 -18.17 9.90
C SER A 226 -27.41 -19.14 9.71
N ASN A 227 -26.60 -18.94 8.67
CA ASN A 227 -25.39 -19.74 8.39
C ASN A 227 -24.46 -18.91 7.52
N GLY A 228 -24.20 -17.67 7.97
CA GLY A 228 -23.35 -16.74 7.26
C GLY A 228 -21.89 -16.82 7.69
N ASP A 229 -21.04 -16.15 6.93
CA ASP A 229 -19.64 -15.93 7.24
C ASP A 229 -19.42 -14.49 7.66
N CYS A 230 -18.85 -14.30 8.86
CA CYS A 230 -18.51 -13.00 9.41
C CYS A 230 -17.04 -12.66 9.15
N TYR A 231 -16.78 -11.44 8.67
CA TYR A 231 -15.45 -10.90 8.46
C TYR A 231 -15.30 -9.53 9.13
N LEU A 232 -14.20 -9.34 9.87
CA LEU A 232 -13.89 -8.06 10.51
C LEU A 232 -12.75 -7.36 9.78
N LEU A 233 -12.99 -6.12 9.36
CA LEU A 233 -12.06 -5.32 8.57
C LEU A 233 -11.48 -4.19 9.42
N SER A 234 -10.15 -4.12 9.51
CA SER A 234 -9.43 -3.03 10.20
C SER A 234 -9.11 -1.83 9.31
N GLU A 235 -9.24 -2.00 8.00
CA GLU A 235 -9.00 -1.02 6.95
C GLU A 235 -10.15 -1.13 5.93
N LEU A 236 -10.42 -0.07 5.16
CA LEU A 236 -11.48 -0.07 4.16
C LEU A 236 -11.01 0.74 2.96
N PHE A 237 -10.84 0.09 1.83
CA PHE A 237 -10.56 0.77 0.57
C PHE A 237 -11.84 0.99 -0.22
N SER A 238 -11.75 0.87 -1.54
CA SER A 238 -12.88 0.99 -2.43
C SER A 238 -13.80 -0.20 -2.27
N LEU A 239 -15.06 0.11 -2.46
CA LEU A 239 -16.18 -0.66 -1.98
C LEU A 239 -17.11 -0.87 -3.20
N LYS A 240 -17.40 -2.08 -3.65
CA LYS A 240 -18.37 -2.36 -4.74
C LYS A 240 -19.67 -3.01 -4.24
N LYS A 241 -20.82 -2.73 -4.87
CA LYS A 241 -22.06 -3.46 -4.57
C LYS A 241 -21.93 -4.94 -4.97
N ASN A 242 -22.38 -5.87 -4.12
CA ASN A 242 -22.45 -7.28 -4.50
C ASN A 242 -23.53 -7.49 -5.58
N GLU A 243 -23.22 -8.34 -6.56
CA GLU A 243 -24.15 -8.76 -7.61
C GLU A 243 -24.47 -10.25 -7.41
N PRO A 244 -25.53 -10.61 -6.64
CA PRO A 244 -25.82 -12.00 -6.27
C PRO A 244 -25.98 -12.95 -7.46
N LEU A 245 -26.37 -12.43 -8.63
CA LEU A 245 -26.48 -13.21 -9.87
C LEU A 245 -25.13 -13.75 -10.35
N ASN A 246 -24.04 -13.02 -10.07
CA ASN A 246 -22.69 -13.38 -10.45
C ASN A 246 -21.95 -14.10 -9.33
N THR A 247 -22.25 -13.76 -8.07
CA THR A 247 -21.51 -14.28 -6.90
C THR A 247 -22.16 -15.48 -6.24
N HIS A 248 -23.45 -15.71 -6.48
CA HIS A 248 -24.27 -16.76 -5.85
C HIS A 248 -24.36 -16.66 -4.32
N TYR A 249 -24.06 -15.49 -3.74
CA TYR A 249 -24.28 -15.19 -2.32
C TYR A 249 -24.80 -13.77 -2.14
N ASN A 250 -25.40 -13.51 -0.99
CA ASN A 250 -25.75 -12.19 -0.51
C ASN A 250 -24.71 -11.70 0.50
N SER A 251 -24.54 -10.38 0.58
CA SER A 251 -23.54 -9.78 1.44
C SER A 251 -23.99 -8.41 1.92
N THR A 252 -23.83 -8.18 3.22
CA THR A 252 -24.12 -6.90 3.87
C THR A 252 -22.88 -6.39 4.58
N ALA A 253 -22.69 -5.07 4.57
CA ALA A 253 -21.56 -4.41 5.18
C ALA A 253 -22.02 -3.38 6.22
N TYR A 254 -21.34 -3.37 7.35
CA TYR A 254 -21.62 -2.49 8.48
C TYR A 254 -20.38 -1.68 8.79
N ILE A 255 -20.41 -0.39 8.44
CA ILE A 255 -19.31 0.54 8.69
C ILE A 255 -19.48 1.14 10.08
N LYS A 256 -18.45 1.01 10.92
CA LYS A 256 -18.43 1.54 12.27
C LYS A 256 -18.24 3.05 12.22
N VAL A 257 -19.24 3.80 12.66
CA VAL A 257 -19.21 5.27 12.73
C VAL A 257 -19.28 5.74 14.17
N GLN A 258 -18.67 6.88 14.46
CA GLN A 258 -18.85 7.57 15.74
C GLN A 258 -20.05 8.50 15.62
N ILE A 259 -21.10 8.25 16.39
CA ILE A 259 -22.23 9.18 16.50
C ILE A 259 -21.81 10.29 17.48
N PRO A 260 -21.73 11.56 17.04
CA PRO A 260 -21.53 12.66 17.97
C PRO A 260 -22.70 12.66 18.96
N THR A 261 -22.41 12.48 20.24
CA THR A 261 -23.45 12.58 21.27
C THR A 261 -23.93 14.03 21.25
N ALA A 262 -25.21 14.24 20.89
CA ALA A 262 -25.82 15.54 21.07
C ALA A 262 -25.64 15.95 22.56
N PRO A 263 -25.26 17.20 22.85
CA PRO A 263 -25.21 17.66 24.24
C PRO A 263 -26.61 17.44 24.84
N SER A 264 -26.67 16.58 25.86
CA SER A 264 -27.90 16.34 26.61
C SER A 264 -28.51 17.68 27.03
N PRO A 265 -29.79 17.97 26.75
CA PRO A 265 -30.43 19.23 27.16
C PRO A 265 -30.55 19.40 28.68
N ASN A 266 -30.15 18.40 29.47
CA ASN A 266 -30.44 18.33 30.90
C ASN A 266 -29.18 18.45 31.75
N SER A 267 -28.48 19.58 31.64
CA SER A 267 -27.67 20.09 32.73
C SER A 267 -27.75 21.61 32.76
N ALA A 268 -28.92 22.11 33.19
CA ALA A 268 -29.01 23.45 33.73
C ALA A 268 -28.09 23.53 34.97
N PRO A 269 -27.23 24.54 35.10
CA PRO A 269 -26.40 24.69 36.28
C PRO A 269 -27.32 25.14 37.43
N SER A 270 -27.69 24.18 38.29
CA SER A 270 -28.32 24.50 39.57
C SER A 270 -27.28 25.18 40.45
N ALA A 271 -27.30 26.51 40.46
CA ALA A 271 -26.62 27.31 41.44
C ALA A 271 -27.27 27.02 42.81
N ASN A 272 -26.62 26.18 43.62
CA ASN A 272 -26.86 26.18 45.05
C ASN A 272 -25.55 26.37 45.81
N LYS A 273 -25.41 27.59 46.33
CA LYS A 273 -24.41 28.00 47.31
C LYS A 273 -24.55 27.14 48.58
N LYS A 274 -23.43 26.59 49.07
CA LYS A 274 -22.86 26.79 50.43
C LYS A 274 -21.78 25.75 50.69
N GLY A 275 -20.61 26.23 51.14
CA GLY A 275 -19.53 25.37 51.64
C GLY A 275 -18.15 25.94 51.33
N ALA A 276 -17.79 27.08 51.93
CA ALA A 276 -16.40 27.52 51.97
C ALA A 276 -15.65 26.68 53.01
N GLY A 277 -14.52 26.09 52.61
CA GLY A 277 -13.50 25.58 53.54
C GLY A 277 -12.85 24.28 53.11
N ILE A 278 -11.51 24.35 52.94
CA ILE A 278 -10.51 23.27 52.89
C ILE A 278 -10.16 22.76 51.48
N GLY A 279 -8.95 23.11 50.99
CA GLY A 279 -8.30 22.36 49.90
C GLY A 279 -7.28 23.04 48.97
N VAL A 280 -6.71 24.21 49.27
CA VAL A 280 -5.75 24.90 48.36
C VAL A 280 -4.34 24.26 48.28
N ILE A 281 -4.12 23.04 48.80
CA ILE A 281 -2.75 22.45 48.85
C ILE A 281 -2.47 21.39 47.76
N VAL A 282 -3.44 20.98 46.93
CA VAL A 282 -3.20 19.94 45.90
C VAL A 282 -2.73 20.51 44.55
N SER A 283 -2.91 21.82 44.29
CA SER A 283 -2.61 22.40 42.97
C SER A 283 -1.10 22.65 42.72
N ILE A 284 -0.33 22.97 43.77
CA ILE A 284 1.07 23.38 43.61
C ILE A 284 1.98 22.17 43.33
N ILE A 285 1.73 21.04 44.00
CA ILE A 285 2.56 19.83 43.84
C ILE A 285 2.42 19.24 42.43
N GLY A 286 1.20 19.26 41.86
CA GLY A 286 0.95 18.80 40.50
C GLY A 286 1.65 19.66 39.44
N ALA A 287 1.65 20.99 39.61
CA ALA A 287 2.33 21.89 38.69
C ALA A 287 3.86 21.72 38.70
N VAL A 288 4.44 21.49 39.89
CA VAL A 288 5.88 21.25 40.04
C VAL A 288 6.27 19.91 39.41
N LEU A 289 5.51 18.83 39.65
CA LEU A 289 5.77 17.53 39.03
C LEU A 289 5.62 17.56 37.50
N PHE A 290 4.63 18.29 37.00
CA PHE A 290 4.43 18.45 35.55
C PHE A 290 5.57 19.24 34.90
N ALA A 291 6.09 20.29 35.55
CA ALA A 291 7.24 21.04 35.06
C ALA A 291 8.53 20.18 34.99
N PHE A 292 8.77 19.33 36.00
CA PHE A 292 9.89 18.37 35.95
C PHE A 292 9.72 17.32 34.86
N PHE A 293 8.50 16.85 34.62
CA PHE A 293 8.21 15.90 33.55
C PHE A 293 8.46 16.49 32.16
N ILE A 294 7.98 17.71 31.91
CA ILE A 294 8.24 18.46 30.67
C ILE A 294 9.74 18.73 30.51
N GLY A 295 10.43 19.14 31.58
CA GLY A 295 11.88 19.34 31.56
C GLY A 295 12.66 18.07 31.22
N GLY A 296 12.25 16.92 31.78
CA GLY A 296 12.81 15.61 31.46
C GLY A 296 12.64 15.24 29.98
N ILE A 297 11.44 15.44 29.42
CA ILE A 297 11.18 15.21 27.99
C ILE A 297 12.06 16.10 27.13
N ILE A 298 12.16 17.40 27.44
CA ILE A 298 13.01 18.34 26.69
C ILE A 298 14.48 17.90 26.74
N ILE A 299 14.99 17.48 27.90
CA ILE A 299 16.37 16.98 28.02
C ILE A 299 16.59 15.71 27.19
N VAL A 300 15.63 14.77 27.16
CA VAL A 300 15.72 13.56 26.34
C VAL A 300 15.72 13.89 24.85
N LEU A 301 14.88 14.83 24.42
CA LEU A 301 14.84 15.28 23.03
C LEU A 301 16.13 15.99 22.62
N LEU A 302 16.71 16.82 23.49
CA LEU A 302 18.00 17.48 23.23
C LEU A 302 19.15 16.48 23.19
N ARG A 303 19.15 15.45 24.05
CA ARG A 303 20.14 14.36 24.00
C ARG A 303 20.01 13.51 22.74
N ARG A 304 18.78 13.20 22.32
CA ARG A 304 18.53 12.50 21.05
C ARG A 304 18.99 13.32 19.86
N LYS A 305 18.71 14.62 19.84
CA LYS A 305 19.17 15.52 18.77
C LYS A 305 20.70 15.56 18.70
N LYS A 306 21.39 15.64 19.84
CA LYS A 306 22.85 15.63 19.88
C LYS A 306 23.45 14.30 19.42
N ALA A 307 22.81 13.17 19.74
CA ALA A 307 23.27 11.86 19.26
C ALA A 307 23.13 11.71 17.73
N ILE A 308 22.08 12.30 17.13
CA ILE A 308 21.90 12.32 15.67
C ILE A 308 22.95 13.22 15.00
N GLU A 309 23.25 14.39 15.59
CA GLU A 309 24.30 15.29 15.08
C GLU A 309 25.70 14.66 15.17
N GLU A 310 26.00 13.88 16.22
CA GLU A 310 27.28 13.15 16.34
C GLU A 310 27.39 11.98 15.33
N GLU A 311 26.28 11.31 14.99
CA GLU A 311 26.26 10.23 14.00
C GLU A 311 26.41 10.75 12.55
N GLU A 312 25.90 11.94 12.24
CA GLU A 312 26.09 12.58 10.92
C GLU A 312 27.52 13.09 10.68
N ASP A 313 28.24 13.49 11.73
CA ASP A 313 29.63 13.98 11.61
C ASP A 313 30.65 12.84 11.43
N ASP A 314 30.38 11.64 11.97
CA ASP A 314 31.24 10.45 11.84
C ASP A 314 31.27 9.92 10.39
N PHE A 315 30.20 10.12 9.61
CA PHE A 315 30.15 9.74 8.20
C PHE A 315 30.93 10.67 7.26
N ARG A 316 31.49 11.79 7.74
CA ARG A 316 32.23 12.77 6.91
C ARG A 316 33.69 12.40 6.64
N GLN A 317 34.25 11.37 7.29
CA GLN A 317 35.70 11.11 7.29
C GLN A 317 36.13 9.70 6.87
N VAL A 318 35.45 9.08 5.89
CA VAL A 318 35.95 7.84 5.27
C VAL A 318 36.66 8.16 3.93
N PRO A 319 37.97 7.91 3.79
CA PRO A 319 38.69 8.16 2.54
C PRO A 319 38.18 7.25 1.42
N GLY A 320 37.78 7.82 0.28
CA GLY A 320 37.44 7.07 -0.95
C GLY A 320 35.97 7.07 -1.37
N MET A 321 35.06 7.72 -0.63
CA MET A 321 33.67 7.92 -1.10
C MET A 321 33.53 9.17 -2.00
N PRO A 322 32.58 9.16 -2.95
CA PRO A 322 32.23 10.36 -3.72
C PRO A 322 31.76 11.50 -2.80
N THR A 323 32.26 12.71 -3.04
CA THR A 323 31.80 13.93 -2.33
C THR A 323 30.30 14.10 -2.51
N ARG A 324 29.57 14.13 -1.38
CA ARG A 324 28.15 14.43 -1.34
C ARG A 324 27.96 15.93 -1.19
N PHE A 325 27.06 16.50 -2.00
CA PHE A 325 26.65 17.90 -1.90
C PHE A 325 25.22 17.96 -1.41
N THR A 326 24.94 18.91 -0.53
CA THR A 326 23.57 19.20 -0.08
C THR A 326 22.79 19.88 -1.20
N PHE A 327 21.45 19.81 -1.11
CA PHE A 327 20.57 20.45 -2.09
C PHE A 327 20.84 21.96 -2.22
N GLU A 328 21.07 22.65 -1.10
CA GLU A 328 21.37 24.08 -1.10
C GLU A 328 22.72 24.38 -1.77
N GLU A 329 23.75 23.57 -1.54
CA GLU A 329 25.03 23.72 -2.23
C GLU A 329 24.89 23.53 -3.75
N LEU A 330 24.09 22.56 -4.20
CA LEU A 330 23.82 22.34 -5.62
C LEU A 330 23.02 23.48 -6.24
N LYS A 331 22.02 24.00 -5.52
CA LYS A 331 21.18 25.13 -5.96
C LYS A 331 21.99 26.40 -6.09
N LEU A 332 22.92 26.64 -5.18
CA LEU A 332 23.83 27.78 -5.19
C LEU A 332 24.89 27.64 -6.29
N ALA A 333 25.46 26.45 -6.46
CA ALA A 333 26.48 26.18 -7.49
C ALA A 333 25.92 26.20 -8.92
N THR A 334 24.65 25.87 -9.10
CA THR A 334 23.98 25.84 -10.42
C THR A 334 23.16 27.10 -10.71
N ASP A 335 23.15 28.08 -9.79
CA ASP A 335 22.34 29.29 -9.87
C ASP A 335 20.85 28.96 -10.11
N ASN A 336 20.22 28.33 -9.12
CA ASN A 336 18.86 27.77 -9.22
C ASN A 336 18.68 26.84 -10.43
N PHE A 337 19.70 26.00 -10.72
CA PHE A 337 19.69 25.03 -11.82
C PHE A 337 19.63 25.65 -13.23
N CYS A 338 19.87 26.96 -13.36
CA CYS A 338 19.99 27.61 -14.66
C CYS A 338 21.29 27.27 -15.40
N LYS A 339 22.32 26.80 -14.67
CA LYS A 339 23.60 26.36 -15.25
C LYS A 339 23.82 24.86 -15.06
N LYS A 340 24.06 24.18 -16.18
CA LYS A 340 24.47 22.77 -16.22
C LYS A 340 25.93 22.64 -15.78
N LEU A 341 26.20 21.81 -14.78
CA LEU A 341 27.55 21.44 -14.36
C LEU A 341 27.95 20.11 -15.01
N GLY A 342 29.21 20.00 -15.47
CA GLY A 342 29.82 18.71 -15.84
C GLY A 342 29.85 18.32 -17.32
N GLU A 343 29.97 19.25 -18.27
CA GLU A 343 30.00 18.89 -19.70
C GLU A 343 31.33 18.23 -20.17
N ARG A 344 32.32 18.02 -19.28
CA ARG A 344 33.59 17.33 -19.62
C ARG A 344 34.19 16.42 -18.55
N LEU A 345 33.41 15.89 -17.61
CA LEU A 345 33.89 14.86 -16.69
C LEU A 345 32.98 13.63 -16.74
N ARG A 346 33.51 12.54 -17.32
CA ARG A 346 32.95 11.20 -17.17
C ARG A 346 32.98 10.83 -15.70
N GLN A 347 31.87 10.25 -15.21
CA GLN A 347 31.62 9.74 -13.86
C GLN A 347 31.37 10.78 -12.77
N LEU A 348 30.11 11.20 -12.68
CA LEU A 348 29.42 11.40 -11.40
C LEU A 348 27.92 11.27 -11.67
N VAL A 349 27.35 10.12 -11.31
CA VAL A 349 25.89 9.91 -11.31
C VAL A 349 25.37 10.60 -10.06
N VAL A 350 24.65 11.70 -10.25
CA VAL A 350 23.84 12.34 -9.22
C VAL A 350 22.62 11.45 -9.00
N PHE A 351 22.48 10.89 -7.81
CA PHE A 351 21.20 10.35 -7.35
C PHE A 351 20.29 11.54 -7.04
N ILE A 352 19.24 11.73 -7.84
CA ILE A 352 18.07 12.52 -7.44
C ILE A 352 17.00 11.51 -7.05
N THR A 353 16.90 11.21 -5.76
CA THR A 353 15.73 10.55 -5.18
C THR A 353 14.75 11.62 -4.70
N SER A 354 13.59 11.65 -5.34
CA SER A 354 12.28 12.14 -4.86
C SER A 354 12.18 13.50 -4.13
N SER A 355 11.49 14.44 -4.79
CA SER A 355 10.38 15.22 -4.21
C SER A 355 9.77 16.12 -5.31
N TRP A 356 8.51 15.87 -5.67
CA TRP A 356 7.63 16.87 -6.26
C TRP A 356 6.77 17.47 -5.16
#